data_AF-A0AAV5WR59-F1
#
_entry.id   AF-A0AAV5WR59-F1
#
_cell.length_a   1.000
_cell.length_b   1.000
_cell.length_c   1.000
_cell.angle_alpha   90.00
_cell.angle_beta   90.00
_cell.angle_gamma   90.00
#
_symmetry.space_group_name_H-M   'P 1'
#
loop_
_entity.id
_entity.type
_entity.pdbx_description
1 polymer ?
#
loop_
_entity_poly.entity_id
_entity_poly.type
_entity_poly.pdbx_seq_one_letter_code
_entity_poly.pdbx_strand_id
1 'polypeptide(L)'
;ADDSDDTDEELQHTQLVQQVDETRPMSPSSAFLLAYQQQMEVQQEQMQLQQQQQAQQLQERCRMLQEELDREAARKLVHLIYLDPSGVERGPFTLDQMEALFKTGYFADSLEVRRGCDREFTELGELKKRNTENPFEFTDPIAVPTANVSADCMD
;
A
#
# COMPACT_ATOMS: atom_id res chain seq x y z
N ALA A 1 67.10 39.86 42.70
CA ALA A 1 67.05 38.45 43.07
C ALA A 1 65.59 38.06 43.08
N ASP A 2 65.10 37.25 42.17
CA ASP A 2 65.70 36.59 41.01
C ASP A 2 64.46 36.11 40.25
N ASP A 3 64.29 36.52 39.00
CA ASP A 3 63.16 36.13 38.17
C ASP A 3 63.73 35.83 36.78
N SER A 4 63.22 34.77 36.17
CA SER A 4 63.58 34.23 34.85
C SER A 4 64.90 33.44 34.79
N ASP A 5 64.84 32.16 34.44
CA ASP A 5 64.80 31.75 33.02
C ASP A 5 64.81 30.20 32.93
N ASP A 6 63.65 29.63 32.60
CA ASP A 6 63.47 28.20 32.27
C ASP A 6 62.96 28.17 30.83
N THR A 7 63.88 28.27 29.89
CA THR A 7 63.62 28.09 28.46
C THR A 7 64.59 27.06 27.91
N ASP A 8 64.10 26.32 26.90
CA ASP A 8 64.77 25.31 26.09
C ASP A 8 64.75 23.85 26.59
N GLU A 9 63.58 23.20 26.60
CA GLU A 9 63.47 21.74 26.32
C GLU A 9 62.08 21.30 25.84
N GLU A 10 61.33 22.14 25.12
CA GLU A 10 60.00 21.75 24.57
C GLU A 10 59.80 22.11 23.11
N LEU A 11 60.81 21.87 22.26
CA LEU A 11 60.65 22.09 20.81
C LEU A 11 61.38 21.09 19.91
N GLN A 12 61.68 19.88 20.39
CA GLN A 12 62.19 18.81 19.52
C GLN A 12 61.36 17.51 19.55
N HIS A 13 60.31 17.41 20.37
CA HIS A 13 59.60 16.12 20.49
C HIS A 13 58.41 15.92 19.56
N THR A 14 57.96 16.96 18.85
CA THR A 14 56.75 16.89 18.00
C THR A 14 57.06 16.89 16.50
N GLN A 15 58.33 16.76 16.10
CA GLN A 15 58.73 16.79 14.69
C GLN A 15 59.29 15.45 14.20
N LEU A 16 58.67 14.32 14.58
CA LEU A 16 59.09 13.00 14.09
C LEU A 16 57.96 11.98 13.89
N VAL A 17 56.71 12.43 13.63
CA VAL A 17 55.60 11.53 13.26
C VAL A 17 54.75 12.05 12.09
N GLN A 18 55.24 13.03 11.32
CA GLN A 18 54.57 13.49 10.08
C GLN A 18 55.44 13.31 8.83
N GLN A 19 56.28 12.27 8.82
CA GLN A 19 56.68 11.65 7.56
C GLN A 19 55.87 10.37 7.41
N VAL A 20 54.57 10.54 7.17
CA VAL A 20 53.83 9.49 6.47
C VAL A 20 54.44 9.50 5.07
N ASP A 21 55.28 8.51 4.82
CA ASP A 21 55.87 8.26 3.51
C ASP A 21 54.72 8.04 2.52
N GLU A 22 54.27 9.13 1.87
CA GLU A 22 53.23 9.13 0.83
C GLU A 22 53.64 8.32 -0.42
N THR A 23 54.84 7.70 -0.40
CA THR A 23 55.36 6.90 -1.51
C THR A 23 55.72 5.46 -1.13
N ARG A 24 55.52 5.02 0.12
CA ARG A 24 55.81 3.64 0.52
C ARG A 24 54.67 2.73 0.04
N PRO A 25 54.91 1.81 -0.91
CA PRO A 25 53.86 0.90 -1.37
C PRO A 25 53.35 0.05 -0.20
N MET A 26 52.03 -0.07 -0.07
CA MET A 26 51.42 -0.93 0.95
C MET A 26 52.03 -2.32 0.92
N SER A 27 52.31 -2.90 2.09
CA SER A 27 52.78 -4.28 2.13
C SER A 27 51.72 -5.18 1.47
N PRO A 28 52.11 -6.24 0.73
CA PRO A 28 51.16 -7.13 0.07
C PRO A 28 50.09 -7.70 1.02
N SER A 29 50.44 -7.90 2.30
CA SER A 29 49.52 -8.37 3.33
C SER A 29 48.48 -7.32 3.74
N SER A 30 48.86 -6.05 3.82
CA SER A 30 47.95 -4.93 4.12
C SER A 30 47.00 -4.67 2.96
N ALA A 31 47.52 -4.71 1.73
CA ALA A 31 46.72 -4.56 0.52
C ALA A 31 45.67 -5.69 0.39
N PHE A 32 46.03 -6.93 0.74
CA PHE A 32 45.12 -8.06 0.69
C PHE A 32 43.96 -7.94 1.69
N LEU A 33 44.23 -7.53 2.93
CA LEU A 33 43.18 -7.35 3.96
C LEU A 33 42.18 -6.26 3.58
N LEU A 34 42.65 -5.14 3.03
CA LEU A 34 41.78 -4.06 2.56
C LEU A 34 40.92 -4.49 1.36
N ALA A 35 41.49 -5.23 0.41
CA ALA A 35 40.73 -5.78 -0.71
C ALA A 35 39.63 -6.76 -0.24
N TYR A 36 39.93 -7.58 0.77
CA TYR A 36 38.94 -8.50 1.36
C TYR A 36 37.82 -7.76 2.10
N GLN A 37 38.16 -6.72 2.88
CA GLN A 37 37.16 -5.88 3.54
C GLN A 37 36.24 -5.21 2.52
N GLN A 38 36.82 -4.62 1.47
CA GLN A 38 36.03 -4.01 0.39
C GLN A 38 35.13 -5.05 -0.31
N GLN A 39 35.60 -6.28 -0.50
CA GLN A 39 34.77 -7.35 -1.07
C GLN A 39 33.59 -7.71 -0.17
N MET A 40 33.78 -7.72 1.15
CA MET A 40 32.69 -7.95 2.13
C MET A 40 31.67 -6.81 2.12
N GLU A 41 32.12 -5.57 2.05
CA GLU A 41 31.25 -4.39 1.96
C GLU A 41 30.40 -4.42 0.67
N VAL A 42 31.03 -4.72 -0.47
CA VAL A 42 30.30 -4.89 -1.75
C VAL A 42 29.28 -6.04 -1.64
N GLN A 43 29.64 -7.15 -1.01
CA GLN A 43 28.72 -8.27 -0.83
C GLN A 43 27.54 -7.90 0.09
N GLN A 44 27.79 -7.14 1.16
CA GLN A 44 26.74 -6.65 2.06
C GLN A 44 25.81 -5.66 1.34
N GLU A 45 26.38 -4.74 0.55
CA GLU A 45 25.60 -3.76 -0.20
C GLU A 45 24.72 -4.44 -1.27
N GLN A 46 25.25 -5.47 -1.94
CA GLN A 46 24.46 -6.29 -2.88
C GLN A 46 23.28 -6.97 -2.18
N MET A 47 23.48 -7.52 -0.97
CA MET A 47 22.39 -8.12 -0.19
C MET A 47 21.34 -7.07 0.20
N GLN A 48 21.77 -5.89 0.67
CA GLN A 48 20.86 -4.81 1.04
C GLN A 48 20.05 -4.31 -0.16
N LEU A 49 20.70 -4.13 -1.31
CA LEU A 49 20.03 -3.72 -2.54
C LEU A 49 18.99 -4.76 -2.99
N GLN A 50 19.33 -6.04 -2.91
CA GLN A 50 18.40 -7.13 -3.22
C GLN A 50 17.18 -7.11 -2.28
N GLN A 51 17.39 -6.92 -0.97
CA GLN A 51 16.30 -6.81 -0.01
C GLN A 51 15.41 -5.59 -0.29
N GLN A 52 16.02 -4.43 -0.58
CA GLN A 52 15.28 -3.21 -0.90
C GLN A 52 14.42 -3.38 -2.16
N GLN A 53 14.97 -3.99 -3.22
CA GLN A 53 14.22 -4.28 -4.44
C GLN A 53 13.04 -5.22 -4.16
N GLN A 54 13.25 -6.26 -3.34
CA GLN A 54 12.17 -7.16 -2.95
C GLN A 54 11.08 -6.43 -2.15
N ALA A 55 11.46 -5.56 -1.22
CA ALA A 55 10.52 -4.77 -0.44
C ALA A 55 9.69 -3.82 -1.34
N GLN A 56 10.33 -3.17 -2.32
CA GLN A 56 9.64 -2.33 -3.31
C GLN A 56 8.63 -3.13 -4.14
N GLN A 57 9.03 -4.31 -4.65
CA GLN A 57 8.12 -5.18 -5.41
C GLN A 57 6.90 -5.61 -4.58
N LEU A 58 7.11 -5.95 -3.31
CA LEU A 58 6.01 -6.31 -2.41
C LEU A 58 5.08 -5.11 -2.17
N GLN A 59 5.63 -3.93 -1.94
CA GLN A 59 4.86 -2.71 -1.75
C GLN A 59 4.00 -2.38 -2.97
N GLU A 60 4.57 -2.45 -4.17
CA GLU A 60 3.83 -2.24 -5.42
C GLU A 60 2.73 -3.28 -5.61
N ARG A 61 3.01 -4.55 -5.30
CA ARG A 61 2.01 -5.62 -5.39
C ARG A 61 0.85 -5.39 -4.42
N CYS A 62 1.12 -4.99 -3.18
CA CYS A 62 0.08 -4.65 -2.21
C CYS A 62 -0.75 -3.45 -2.66
N ARG A 63 -0.10 -2.42 -3.20
CA ARG A 63 -0.78 -1.23 -3.72
C ARG A 63 -1.74 -1.60 -4.86
N MET A 64 -1.30 -2.40 -5.83
CA MET A 64 -2.13 -2.84 -6.95
C MET A 64 -3.36 -3.64 -6.49
N LEU A 65 -3.17 -4.55 -5.53
CA LEU A 65 -4.28 -5.33 -4.95
C LEU A 65 -5.28 -4.44 -4.23
N GLN A 66 -4.80 -3.42 -3.50
CA GLN A 66 -5.67 -2.47 -2.83
C GLN A 66 -6.49 -1.66 -3.83
N GLU A 67 -5.85 -1.13 -4.89
CA GLU A 67 -6.53 -0.39 -5.95
C GLU A 67 -7.61 -1.24 -6.67
N GLU A 68 -7.34 -2.52 -6.89
CA GLU A 68 -8.31 -3.47 -7.47
C GLU A 68 -9.50 -3.71 -6.53
N LEU A 69 -9.23 -3.91 -5.25
CA LEU A 69 -10.27 -4.11 -4.24
C LEU A 69 -11.16 -2.86 -4.11
N ASP A 70 -10.57 -1.68 -4.09
CA ASP A 70 -11.29 -0.41 -4.05
C ASP A 70 -12.14 -0.21 -5.29
N ARG A 71 -11.61 -0.56 -6.47
CA ARG A 71 -12.37 -0.50 -7.74
C ARG A 71 -13.55 -1.48 -7.74
N GLU A 72 -13.36 -2.69 -7.24
CA GLU A 72 -14.43 -3.68 -7.15
C GLU A 72 -15.48 -3.29 -6.11
N ALA A 73 -15.06 -2.77 -4.96
CA ALA A 73 -15.96 -2.21 -3.95
C ALA A 73 -16.79 -1.09 -4.56
N ALA A 74 -16.16 -0.11 -5.21
CA ALA A 74 -16.84 0.98 -5.90
C ALA A 74 -17.86 0.45 -6.92
N ARG A 75 -17.48 -0.52 -7.77
CA ARG A 75 -18.41 -1.17 -8.71
C ARG A 75 -19.61 -1.79 -8.00
N LYS A 76 -19.43 -2.47 -6.87
CA LYS A 76 -20.55 -3.07 -6.13
C LYS A 76 -21.48 -2.04 -5.49
N LEU A 77 -20.96 -0.88 -5.12
CA LEU A 77 -21.77 0.20 -4.52
C LEU A 77 -22.76 0.81 -5.52
N VAL A 78 -22.36 0.99 -6.78
CA VAL A 78 -23.16 1.74 -7.77
C VAL A 78 -24.01 0.85 -8.68
N HIS A 79 -23.81 -0.47 -8.64
CA HIS A 79 -24.55 -1.39 -9.50
C HIS A 79 -25.70 -2.09 -8.79
N LEU A 80 -26.72 -2.39 -9.56
CA LEU A 80 -27.96 -3.01 -9.14
C LEU A 80 -28.12 -4.37 -9.82
N ILE A 81 -28.74 -5.30 -9.10
CA ILE A 81 -29.02 -6.66 -9.54
C ILE A 81 -30.49 -6.94 -9.23
N TYR A 82 -31.21 -7.56 -10.17
CA TYR A 82 -32.56 -8.07 -9.93
C TYR A 82 -32.67 -9.57 -10.23
N LEU A 83 -33.63 -10.26 -9.62
CA LEU A 83 -33.97 -11.64 -9.97
C LEU A 83 -35.08 -11.65 -11.02
N ASP A 84 -34.87 -12.35 -12.12
CA ASP A 84 -35.93 -12.56 -13.10
C ASP A 84 -36.95 -13.61 -12.61
N PRO A 85 -38.10 -13.79 -13.30
CA PRO A 85 -39.12 -14.76 -12.88
C PRO A 85 -38.67 -16.22 -12.80
N SER A 86 -37.51 -16.56 -13.38
CA SER A 86 -36.90 -17.90 -13.26
C SER A 86 -35.94 -18.02 -12.06
N GLY A 87 -35.75 -16.93 -11.31
CA GLY A 87 -34.82 -16.84 -10.19
C GLY A 87 -33.36 -16.59 -10.61
N VAL A 88 -33.12 -16.12 -11.84
CA VAL A 88 -31.78 -15.83 -12.33
C VAL A 88 -31.42 -14.38 -12.08
N GLU A 89 -30.26 -14.14 -11.47
CA GLU A 89 -29.72 -12.79 -11.28
C GLU A 89 -29.40 -12.12 -12.63
N ARG A 90 -29.87 -10.88 -12.79
CA ARG A 90 -29.60 -10.02 -13.94
C ARG A 90 -28.88 -8.78 -13.47
N GLY A 91 -27.79 -8.44 -14.17
CA GLY A 91 -26.95 -7.29 -13.87
C GLY A 91 -25.47 -7.62 -14.11
N PRO A 92 -24.54 -6.75 -13.66
CA PRO A 92 -24.80 -5.49 -12.96
C PRO A 92 -25.40 -4.41 -13.88
N PHE A 93 -26.39 -3.67 -13.38
CA PHE A 93 -26.97 -2.51 -14.05
C PHE A 93 -26.61 -1.22 -13.32
N THR A 94 -26.42 -0.12 -14.05
CA THR A 94 -26.32 1.22 -13.41
C THR A 94 -27.70 1.69 -12.96
N LEU A 95 -27.74 2.73 -12.11
CA LEU A 95 -28.99 3.38 -11.69
C LEU A 95 -29.84 3.78 -12.91
N ASP A 96 -29.27 4.49 -13.87
CA ASP A 96 -29.95 4.94 -15.08
C ASP A 96 -30.53 3.77 -15.91
N GLN A 97 -29.80 2.65 -15.99
CA GLN A 97 -30.26 1.46 -16.70
C GLN A 97 -31.46 0.83 -15.98
N MET A 98 -31.39 0.68 -14.65
CA MET A 98 -32.51 0.14 -13.87
C MET A 98 -33.72 1.06 -13.91
N GLU A 99 -33.52 2.37 -13.85
CA GLU A 99 -34.60 3.34 -13.96
C GLU A 99 -35.26 3.28 -15.35
N ALA A 100 -34.47 3.18 -16.42
CA ALA A 100 -34.99 3.00 -17.77
C ALA A 100 -35.79 1.69 -17.91
N LEU A 101 -35.28 0.59 -17.35
CA LEU A 101 -35.99 -0.69 -17.32
C LEU A 101 -37.29 -0.61 -16.53
N PHE A 102 -37.31 0.06 -15.37
CA PHE A 102 -38.53 0.26 -14.59
C PHE A 102 -39.58 1.08 -15.33
N LYS A 103 -39.16 2.14 -16.04
CA LYS A 103 -40.05 2.99 -16.85
C LYS A 103 -40.73 2.25 -18.01
N THR A 104 -40.22 1.08 -18.42
CA THR A 104 -40.90 0.25 -19.44
C THR A 104 -42.20 -0.37 -18.92
N GLY A 105 -42.40 -0.43 -17.61
CA GLY A 105 -43.61 -1.00 -16.99
C GLY A 105 -43.61 -2.52 -16.86
N TYR A 106 -42.51 -3.22 -17.17
CA TYR A 106 -42.41 -4.68 -17.05
C TYR A 106 -42.07 -5.19 -15.64
N PHE A 107 -41.68 -4.32 -14.71
CA PHE A 107 -41.32 -4.73 -13.36
C PHE A 107 -42.57 -4.84 -12.46
N ALA A 108 -42.77 -6.02 -11.89
CA ALA A 108 -43.78 -6.27 -10.87
C ALA A 108 -43.32 -5.75 -9.51
N ASP A 109 -44.26 -5.44 -8.61
CA ASP A 109 -43.92 -5.03 -7.24
C ASP A 109 -43.21 -6.14 -6.45
N SER A 110 -43.41 -7.41 -6.81
CA SER A 110 -42.70 -8.56 -6.25
C SER A 110 -41.31 -8.79 -6.85
N LEU A 111 -40.82 -7.90 -7.72
CA LEU A 111 -39.49 -8.03 -8.30
C LEU A 111 -38.45 -7.83 -7.20
N GLU A 112 -37.58 -8.81 -7.02
CA GLU A 112 -36.50 -8.76 -6.05
C GLU A 112 -35.29 -8.01 -6.62
N VAL A 113 -34.84 -6.96 -5.91
CA VAL A 113 -33.74 -6.08 -6.32
C VAL A 113 -32.78 -5.85 -5.16
N ARG A 114 -31.49 -5.70 -5.46
CA ARG A 114 -30.45 -5.35 -4.48
C ARG A 114 -29.31 -4.54 -5.09
N ARG A 115 -28.53 -3.86 -4.25
CA ARG A 115 -27.22 -3.32 -4.66
C ARG A 115 -26.22 -4.47 -4.79
N GLY A 116 -25.19 -4.29 -5.62
CA GLY A 116 -24.11 -5.27 -5.77
C GLY A 116 -23.34 -5.53 -4.47
N CYS A 117 -23.36 -4.58 -3.53
CA CYS A 117 -22.79 -4.71 -2.20
C CYS A 117 -23.70 -5.42 -1.18
N ASP A 118 -25.01 -5.49 -1.44
CA ASP A 118 -25.96 -6.12 -0.53
C ASP A 118 -26.06 -7.62 -0.81
N ARG A 119 -26.30 -8.40 0.26
CA ARG A 119 -26.51 -9.85 0.18
C ARG A 119 -27.97 -10.23 -0.01
N GLU A 120 -28.88 -9.44 0.56
CA GLU A 120 -30.31 -9.71 0.58
C GLU A 120 -30.99 -8.92 -0.54
N PHE A 121 -32.08 -9.50 -1.06
CA PHE A 121 -32.95 -8.84 -2.00
C PHE A 121 -34.07 -8.12 -1.26
N THR A 122 -34.54 -7.01 -1.84
CA THR A 122 -35.71 -6.26 -1.40
C THR A 122 -36.72 -6.23 -2.53
N GLU A 123 -37.99 -6.44 -2.23
CA GLU A 123 -39.05 -6.31 -3.23
C GLU A 123 -39.18 -4.85 -3.72
N LEU A 124 -39.36 -4.68 -5.02
CA LEU A 124 -39.54 -3.38 -5.66
C LEU A 124 -40.71 -2.59 -5.06
N GLY A 125 -41.77 -3.29 -4.66
CA GLY A 125 -42.93 -2.70 -3.99
C GLY A 125 -42.59 -2.07 -2.64
N GLU A 126 -41.60 -2.59 -1.91
CA GLU A 126 -41.11 -1.96 -0.68
C GLU A 126 -40.24 -0.74 -0.97
N LEU A 127 -39.39 -0.83 -1.99
CA LEU A 127 -38.54 0.29 -2.41
C LEU A 127 -39.37 1.49 -2.89
N LYS A 128 -40.44 1.23 -3.65
CA LYS A 128 -41.41 2.26 -4.09
C LYS A 128 -42.10 2.97 -2.93
N LYS A 129 -42.25 2.32 -1.77
CA LYS A 129 -42.81 2.97 -0.56
C LYS A 129 -41.82 3.93 0.09
N ARG A 130 -40.50 3.69 -0.07
CA ARG A 130 -39.44 4.54 0.48
C ARG A 130 -39.15 5.74 -0.44
N ASN A 131 -39.11 5.49 -1.76
CA ASN A 131 -38.92 6.52 -2.76
C ASN A 131 -39.84 6.27 -3.97
N THR A 132 -40.86 7.11 -4.13
CA THR A 132 -41.86 7.00 -5.19
C THR A 132 -41.35 7.48 -6.55
N GLU A 133 -40.41 8.43 -6.57
CA GLU A 133 -39.87 8.99 -7.82
C GLU A 133 -38.85 8.04 -8.45
N ASN A 134 -37.92 7.52 -7.64
CA ASN A 134 -36.96 6.52 -8.08
C ASN A 134 -36.73 5.43 -7.00
N PRO A 135 -37.35 4.24 -7.12
CA PRO A 135 -37.21 3.19 -6.12
C PRO A 135 -35.79 2.63 -5.98
N PHE A 136 -34.89 2.90 -6.93
CA PHE A 136 -33.51 2.41 -6.89
C PHE A 136 -32.52 3.40 -6.29
N GLU A 137 -32.99 4.57 -5.85
CA GLU A 137 -32.18 5.54 -5.13
C GLU A 137 -32.20 5.16 -3.64
N PHE A 138 -31.30 4.24 -3.26
CA PHE A 138 -31.18 3.75 -1.89
C PHE A 138 -30.70 4.88 -0.97
N THR A 139 -31.56 5.33 -0.05
CA THR A 139 -31.23 6.31 0.99
C THR A 139 -30.56 5.66 2.21
N ASP A 140 -30.66 4.33 2.33
CA ASP A 140 -30.07 3.57 3.42
C ASP A 140 -28.53 3.53 3.28
N PRO A 141 -27.77 3.79 4.36
CA PRO A 141 -26.32 3.71 4.32
C PRO A 141 -25.89 2.32 3.89
N ILE A 142 -24.89 2.24 3.00
CA ILE A 142 -24.29 0.96 2.65
C ILE A 142 -23.65 0.41 3.93
N ALA A 143 -24.06 -0.79 4.32
CA ALA A 143 -23.40 -1.53 5.38
C ALA A 143 -22.00 -1.92 4.87
N VAL A 144 -21.03 -1.01 5.03
CA VAL A 144 -19.62 -1.36 4.84
C VAL A 144 -19.30 -2.45 5.86
N PRO A 145 -18.90 -3.66 5.43
CA PRO A 145 -18.37 -4.62 6.38
C PRO A 145 -17.13 -3.96 6.98
N THR A 146 -17.21 -3.50 8.22
CA THR A 146 -16.06 -3.02 8.98
C THR A 146 -15.09 -4.18 9.06
N ALA A 147 -14.08 -4.16 8.18
CA ALA A 147 -12.94 -5.05 8.29
C ALA A 147 -12.25 -4.69 9.61
N ASN A 148 -12.52 -5.48 10.65
CA ASN A 148 -11.66 -5.55 11.82
C ASN A 148 -10.32 -6.11 11.32
N VAL A 149 -9.46 -5.22 10.82
CA VAL A 149 -8.03 -5.51 10.69
C VAL A 149 -7.48 -5.49 12.11
N SER A 150 -7.46 -6.66 12.73
CA SER A 150 -6.75 -6.87 13.99
C SER A 150 -5.33 -6.35 13.84
N ALA A 151 -5.01 -5.32 14.61
CA ALA A 151 -3.71 -4.68 14.71
C ALA A 151 -2.73 -5.57 15.49
N ASP A 152 -2.48 -6.79 15.00
CA ASP A 152 -1.67 -7.81 15.69
C ASP A 152 -0.48 -8.30 14.86
N CYS A 153 0.13 -7.42 14.06
CA CYS A 153 1.36 -7.75 13.34
C CYS A 153 2.38 -6.60 13.30
N MET A 154 2.68 -6.02 14.46
CA MET A 154 3.96 -5.32 14.70
C MET A 154 4.34 -5.47 16.18
N ASP A 155 5.06 -6.54 16.50
CA ASP A 155 6.05 -6.57 17.58
C ASP A 155 7.35 -7.16 17.01
#